data_AF-A0A350TMF6-F1
#
_entry.id   AF-A0A350TMF6-F1
#
_cell.length_a   1.000
_cell.length_b   1.000
_cell.length_c   1.000
_cell.angle_alpha   90.00
_cell.angle_beta   90.00
_cell.angle_gamma   90.00
#
_symmetry.space_group_name_H-M   'P 1'
#
loop_
_entity.id
_entity.type
_entity.pdbx_description
1 polymer ?
#
loop_
_entity_poly.entity_id
_entity_poly.type
_entity_poly.pdbx_seq_one_letter_code
_entity_poly.pdbx_strand_id
1 'polypeptide(L)'
;MWKGGRWMKALLYKQLRLVCHPMTPVFCLFGIMVIIPNYPYTVIFFYVTLGLFFSFLNMREQKDLYYTALLPVPKRDAVKAGCLFTALVELTSLVLLAPCCLLAARLQPGKDNLVGLDPNLALLAAGFLIYALFNAVFLPSFYKNGYKVGVAFVKATIPMALLMLVMEALPHIPGLTWLDDMDAATQLRLLPVLIGGILIYTGCALLTFRAAARAYEKVDM
;
A
#
# COMPACT_ATOMS: atom_id res chain seq x y z
N MET A 1 -1.23 13.53 31.76
CA MET A 1 -1.05 14.12 30.41
C MET A 1 0.41 13.92 29.99
N TRP A 2 0.70 13.55 28.74
CA TRP A 2 2.07 13.25 28.19
C TRP A 2 2.64 11.83 28.39
N LYS A 3 1.88 10.78 28.01
CA LYS A 3 2.44 9.42 27.81
C LYS A 3 2.25 8.87 26.38
N GLY A 4 1.27 9.35 25.60
CA GLY A 4 0.91 8.75 24.29
C GLY A 4 2.01 8.76 23.21
N GLY A 5 2.81 9.83 23.13
CA GLY A 5 3.84 9.95 22.08
C GLY A 5 5.00 8.96 22.21
N ARG A 6 5.37 8.58 23.45
CA ARG A 6 6.46 7.63 23.72
C ARG A 6 6.06 6.20 23.42
N TRP A 7 4.82 5.83 23.73
CA TRP A 7 4.27 4.51 23.41
C TRP A 7 4.15 4.30 21.91
N MET A 8 3.71 5.32 21.15
CA MET A 8 3.61 5.22 19.70
C MET A 8 4.96 4.94 19.03
N LYS A 9 6.03 5.63 19.45
CA LYS A 9 7.39 5.38 18.93
C LYS A 9 7.87 3.97 19.24
N ALA A 10 7.63 3.49 20.47
CA ALA A 10 8.00 2.14 20.87
C ALA A 10 7.22 1.06 20.11
N LEU A 11 5.92 1.26 19.90
CA LEU A 11 5.07 0.35 19.12
C LEU A 11 5.49 0.32 17.65
N LEU A 12 5.79 1.48 17.05
CA LEU A 12 6.25 1.53 15.66
C LEU A 12 7.63 0.89 15.50
N TYR A 13 8.55 1.15 16.43
CA TYR A 13 9.85 0.51 16.46
C TYR A 13 9.73 -1.02 16.56
N LYS A 14 8.81 -1.49 17.40
CA LYS A 14 8.46 -2.91 17.52
C LYS A 14 7.94 -3.47 16.20
N GLN A 15 7.02 -2.78 15.53
CA GLN A 15 6.50 -3.21 14.23
C GLN A 15 7.63 -3.33 13.19
N LEU A 16 8.53 -2.36 13.11
CA LEU A 16 9.66 -2.38 12.18
C LEU A 16 10.70 -3.45 12.51
N ARG A 17 10.95 -3.75 13.79
CA ARG A 17 12.03 -4.65 14.21
C ARG A 17 11.61 -6.10 14.41
N LEU A 18 10.40 -6.33 14.89
CA LEU A 18 9.91 -7.68 15.25
C LEU A 18 8.87 -8.21 14.26
N VAL A 19 7.97 -7.34 13.77
CA VAL A 19 6.86 -7.76 12.90
C VAL A 19 7.26 -7.75 11.42
N CYS A 20 8.05 -6.76 11.01
CA CYS A 20 8.50 -6.61 9.63
C CYS A 20 9.25 -7.87 9.16
N HIS A 21 8.67 -8.57 8.19
CA HIS A 21 9.31 -9.71 7.57
C HIS A 21 10.47 -9.22 6.68
N PRO A 22 11.62 -9.91 6.63
CA PRO A 22 12.77 -9.47 5.82
C PRO A 22 12.46 -9.33 4.32
N MET A 23 11.42 -10.02 3.83
CA MET A 23 10.97 -9.88 2.44
C MET A 23 10.21 -8.57 2.16
N THR A 24 9.61 -7.92 3.18
CA THR A 24 8.85 -6.68 3.00
C THR A 24 9.70 -5.55 2.40
N PRO A 25 10.91 -5.22 2.93
CA PRO A 25 11.77 -4.22 2.29
C PRO A 25 12.27 -4.67 0.91
N VAL A 26 12.49 -5.97 0.69
CA VAL A 26 12.86 -6.51 -0.63
C VAL A 26 11.76 -6.23 -1.65
N PHE A 27 10.50 -6.43 -1.30
CA PHE A 27 9.38 -6.11 -2.18
C PHE A 27 9.19 -4.60 -2.41
N CYS A 28 9.58 -3.74 -1.46
CA CYS A 28 9.62 -2.29 -1.72
C CYS A 28 10.65 -1.93 -2.80
N LEU A 29 11.75 -2.68 -2.92
CA LEU A 29 12.77 -2.48 -3.97
C LEU A 29 12.31 -2.94 -5.35
N PHE A 30 11.23 -3.71 -5.46
CA PHE A 30 10.70 -4.19 -6.74
C PHE A 30 10.11 -3.07 -7.60
N GLY A 31 10.08 -1.81 -7.11
CA GLY A 31 9.90 -0.63 -7.95
C GLY A 31 10.88 -0.56 -9.14
N ILE A 32 12.03 -1.24 -9.05
CA ILE A 32 12.98 -1.37 -10.17
C ILE A 32 12.43 -2.14 -11.37
N MET A 33 11.39 -2.97 -11.19
CA MET A 33 10.75 -3.72 -12.27
C MET A 33 10.09 -2.83 -13.31
N VAL A 34 9.84 -1.55 -12.99
CA VAL A 34 9.32 -0.56 -13.94
C VAL A 34 10.27 -0.30 -15.12
N ILE A 35 11.55 -0.71 -15.01
CA ILE A 35 12.55 -0.60 -16.08
C ILE A 35 12.36 -1.72 -17.13
N ILE A 36 11.69 -2.82 -16.77
CA ILE A 36 11.46 -3.95 -17.68
C ILE A 36 10.38 -3.52 -18.68
N PRO A 37 10.70 -3.43 -19.99
CA PRO A 37 9.72 -3.01 -20.98
C PRO A 37 8.60 -4.05 -21.12
N ASN A 38 7.38 -3.60 -21.44
CA ASN A 38 6.23 -4.47 -21.67
C ASN A 38 5.87 -5.34 -20.46
N TYR A 39 6.06 -4.81 -19.25
CA TYR A 39 5.68 -5.47 -18.02
C TYR A 39 4.42 -4.82 -17.41
N PRO A 40 3.49 -5.60 -16.84
CA PRO A 40 2.35 -5.07 -16.10
C PRO A 40 2.83 -4.39 -14.81
N TYR A 41 3.03 -3.07 -14.84
CA TYR A 41 3.61 -2.34 -13.72
C TYR A 41 2.73 -2.32 -12.47
N THR A 42 1.43 -2.60 -12.57
CA THR A 42 0.58 -2.66 -11.37
C THR A 42 0.97 -3.83 -10.45
N VAL A 43 1.64 -4.86 -10.98
CA VAL A 43 2.14 -6.01 -10.22
C VAL A 43 3.18 -5.61 -9.18
N ILE A 44 3.89 -4.50 -9.38
CA ILE A 44 4.81 -3.92 -8.38
C ILE A 44 4.05 -3.66 -7.06
N PHE A 45 2.84 -3.12 -7.15
CA PHE A 45 2.01 -2.84 -5.97
C PHE A 45 1.53 -4.14 -5.30
N PHE A 46 1.24 -5.18 -6.09
CA PHE A 46 0.90 -6.51 -5.56
C PHE A 46 2.03 -7.11 -4.72
N TYR A 47 3.29 -6.99 -5.15
CA TYR A 47 4.41 -7.50 -4.37
C TYR A 47 4.55 -6.80 -3.01
N VAL A 48 4.28 -5.50 -2.95
CA VAL A 48 4.32 -4.75 -1.68
C VAL A 48 3.19 -5.19 -0.75
N THR A 49 1.97 -5.41 -1.26
CA THR A 49 0.86 -5.92 -0.44
C THR A 49 1.08 -7.38 -0.01
N LEU A 50 1.78 -8.18 -0.82
CA LEU A 50 2.25 -9.51 -0.42
C LEU A 50 3.31 -9.42 0.70
N GLY A 51 4.22 -8.45 0.63
CA GLY A 51 5.17 -8.14 1.70
C GLY A 51 4.48 -7.77 3.00
N LEU A 52 3.41 -6.97 2.93
CA LEU A 52 2.56 -6.67 4.09
C LEU A 52 1.88 -7.93 4.62
N PHE A 53 1.34 -8.78 3.75
CA PHE A 53 0.77 -10.06 4.16
C PHE A 53 1.75 -10.90 4.98
N PHE A 54 3.00 -11.06 4.52
CA PHE A 54 4.01 -11.82 5.28
C PHE A 54 4.36 -11.16 6.62
N SER A 55 4.43 -9.83 6.69
CA SER A 55 4.64 -9.12 7.97
C SER A 55 3.49 -9.37 8.96
N PHE A 56 2.25 -9.26 8.50
CA PHE A 56 1.08 -9.54 9.35
C PHE A 56 0.93 -11.04 9.68
N LEU A 57 1.41 -11.93 8.81
CA LEU A 57 1.50 -13.36 9.10
C LEU A 57 2.50 -13.62 10.23
N ASN A 58 3.68 -13.00 10.17
CA ASN A 58 4.70 -13.08 11.21
C ASN A 58 4.17 -12.50 12.54
N MET A 59 3.42 -11.39 12.49
CA MET A 59 2.72 -10.83 13.65
C MET A 59 1.81 -11.86 14.35
N ARG A 60 1.09 -12.66 13.56
CA ARG A 60 0.22 -13.72 14.05
C ARG A 60 1.03 -14.87 14.67
N GLU A 61 2.06 -15.35 13.98
CA GLU A 61 2.90 -16.46 14.46
C GLU A 61 3.57 -16.13 15.80
N GLN A 62 4.01 -14.87 15.97
CA GLN A 62 4.58 -14.38 17.21
C GLN A 62 3.54 -14.03 18.29
N LYS A 63 2.24 -14.22 18.02
CA LYS A 63 1.11 -13.85 18.89
C LYS A 63 1.21 -12.40 19.38
N ASP A 64 1.67 -11.52 18.52
CA ASP A 64 2.00 -10.14 18.87
C ASP A 64 0.83 -9.38 19.49
N LEU A 65 -0.36 -9.64 18.95
CA LEU A 65 -1.62 -9.01 19.38
C LEU A 65 -1.99 -9.41 20.82
N TYR A 66 -1.73 -10.66 21.19
CA TYR A 66 -1.98 -11.19 22.54
C TYR A 66 -1.01 -10.59 23.56
N TYR A 67 0.29 -10.56 23.24
CA TYR A 67 1.30 -9.93 24.11
C TYR A 67 1.08 -8.42 24.27
N THR A 68 0.62 -7.75 23.21
CA THR A 68 0.32 -6.31 23.27
C THR A 68 -0.91 -6.01 24.12
N ALA A 69 -1.89 -6.92 24.17
CA ALA A 69 -3.07 -6.78 25.01
C ALA A 69 -2.74 -6.84 26.53
N LEU A 70 -1.66 -7.53 26.90
CA LEU A 70 -1.17 -7.60 28.30
C LEU A 70 -0.44 -6.32 28.75
N LEU A 71 0.04 -5.51 27.81
CA LEU A 71 0.71 -4.25 28.13
C LEU A 71 -0.32 -3.16 28.47
N PRO A 72 0.04 -2.17 29.32
CA PRO A 72 -0.83 -1.04 29.67
C PRO A 72 -0.89 -0.01 28.51
N VAL A 73 -1.22 -0.49 27.31
CA VAL A 73 -1.29 0.28 26.07
C VAL A 73 -2.74 0.26 25.59
N PRO A 74 -3.31 1.42 25.21
CA PRO A 74 -4.68 1.44 24.71
C PRO A 74 -4.77 0.67 23.38
N LYS A 75 -5.82 -0.17 23.24
CA LYS A 75 -6.09 -0.96 22.03
C LYS A 75 -6.01 -0.14 20.73
N ARG A 76 -6.46 1.12 20.77
CA ARG A 76 -6.39 2.06 19.64
C ARG A 76 -4.97 2.39 19.19
N ASP A 77 -4.01 2.51 20.11
CA ASP A 77 -2.62 2.82 19.75
C ASP A 77 -1.93 1.62 19.10
N ALA A 78 -2.29 0.40 19.50
CA ALA A 78 -1.82 -0.83 18.84
C ALA A 78 -2.31 -0.92 17.38
N VAL A 79 -3.59 -0.60 17.14
CA VAL A 79 -4.15 -0.52 15.77
C VAL A 79 -3.49 0.59 14.98
N LYS A 80 -3.31 1.77 15.59
CA LYS A 80 -2.67 2.92 14.96
C LYS A 80 -1.24 2.60 14.52
N ALA A 81 -0.48 1.88 15.35
CA ALA A 81 0.87 1.47 15.02
C ALA A 81 0.90 0.51 13.81
N GLY A 82 -0.04 -0.42 13.71
CA GLY A 82 -0.15 -1.30 12.53
C GLY A 82 -0.58 -0.55 11.27
N CYS A 83 -1.56 0.35 11.36
CA CYS A 83 -1.95 1.21 10.23
C CYS A 83 -0.78 2.10 9.76
N LEU A 84 -0.02 2.67 10.70
CA LEU A 84 1.13 3.50 10.39
C LEU A 84 2.28 2.69 9.78
N PHE A 85 2.52 1.48 10.28
CA PHE A 85 3.49 0.56 9.69
C PHE A 85 3.14 0.23 8.24
N THR A 86 1.88 -0.13 7.97
CA THR A 86 1.42 -0.40 6.61
C THR A 86 1.61 0.81 5.70
N ALA A 87 1.16 1.99 6.15
CA ALA A 87 1.32 3.22 5.38
C ALA A 87 2.79 3.58 5.12
N LEU A 88 3.68 3.33 6.09
CA LEU A 88 5.12 3.57 5.91
C LEU A 88 5.72 2.65 4.84
N VAL A 89 5.37 1.37 4.82
CA VAL A 89 5.85 0.41 3.82
C VAL A 89 5.38 0.82 2.41
N GLU A 90 4.11 1.20 2.27
CA GLU A 90 3.51 1.65 1.00
C GLU A 90 4.07 2.99 0.53
N LEU A 91 4.26 3.95 1.42
CA LEU A 91 4.90 5.22 1.06
C LEU A 91 6.36 5.02 0.69
N THR A 92 7.06 4.10 1.37
CA THR A 92 8.45 3.76 1.04
C THR A 92 8.52 3.14 -0.36
N SER A 93 7.61 2.23 -0.72
CA SER A 93 7.59 1.67 -2.08
C SER A 93 7.31 2.72 -3.14
N LEU A 94 6.39 3.67 -2.89
CA LEU A 94 6.10 4.76 -3.84
C LEU A 94 7.27 5.74 -3.98
N VAL A 95 7.95 6.07 -2.88
CA VAL A 95 9.15 6.93 -2.91
C VAL A 95 10.29 6.26 -3.66
N LEU A 96 10.44 4.94 -3.56
CA LEU A 96 11.43 4.17 -4.32
C LEU A 96 11.03 4.00 -5.80
N LEU A 97 9.73 3.89 -6.09
CA LEU A 97 9.20 3.79 -7.45
C LEU A 97 9.40 5.09 -8.24
N ALA A 98 9.18 6.26 -7.62
CA ALA A 98 9.29 7.56 -8.28
C ALA A 98 10.62 7.80 -9.05
N PRO A 99 11.82 7.62 -8.45
CA PRO A 99 13.07 7.74 -9.18
C PRO A 99 13.25 6.64 -10.23
N CYS A 100 12.73 5.43 -10.01
CA CYS A 100 12.77 4.36 -10.99
C CYS A 100 11.95 4.69 -12.25
N CYS A 101 10.78 5.33 -12.09
CA CYS A 101 9.97 5.81 -13.21
C CYS A 101 10.73 6.87 -14.03
N LEU A 102 11.40 7.81 -13.36
CA LEU A 102 12.22 8.82 -14.04
C LEU A 102 13.40 8.18 -14.79
N LEU A 103 14.05 7.18 -14.20
CA LEU A 103 15.12 6.42 -14.85
C LEU A 103 14.61 5.63 -16.05
N ALA A 104 13.46 4.98 -15.95
CA ALA A 104 12.83 4.24 -17.06
C ALA A 104 12.52 5.18 -18.23
N ALA A 105 11.93 6.35 -17.96
CA ALA A 105 11.64 7.37 -18.98
C ALA A 105 12.91 7.91 -19.68
N ARG A 106 14.06 7.92 -18.99
CA ARG A 106 15.35 8.35 -19.56
C ARG A 106 16.05 7.23 -20.34
N LEU A 107 15.92 5.98 -19.90
CA LEU A 107 16.55 4.83 -20.56
C LEU A 107 15.82 4.43 -21.85
N GLN A 108 14.51 4.68 -21.92
CA GLN A 108 13.66 4.27 -23.04
C GLN A 108 12.84 5.47 -23.57
N PRO A 109 13.49 6.47 -24.20
CA PRO A 109 12.76 7.60 -24.74
C PRO A 109 11.83 7.15 -25.89
N GLY A 110 10.52 7.42 -25.74
CA GLY A 110 9.51 7.20 -26.78
C GLY A 110 9.11 5.75 -27.03
N LYS A 111 9.28 4.86 -26.04
CA LYS A 111 8.70 3.51 -26.07
C LYS A 111 7.55 3.43 -25.08
N ASP A 112 6.34 3.46 -25.62
CA ASP A 112 5.12 3.26 -24.86
C ASP A 112 5.04 1.79 -24.41
N ASN A 113 4.56 1.58 -23.19
CA ASN A 113 4.33 0.26 -22.63
C ASN A 113 3.09 -0.38 -23.29
N LEU A 114 3.29 -1.43 -24.08
CA LEU A 114 2.19 -2.08 -24.82
C LEU A 114 1.24 -2.88 -23.91
N VAL A 115 1.63 -3.15 -22.66
CA VAL A 115 0.92 -4.06 -21.76
C VAL A 115 0.02 -3.31 -20.76
N GLY A 116 0.32 -2.06 -20.45
CA GLY A 116 -0.43 -1.28 -19.47
C GLY A 116 0.20 0.09 -19.29
N LEU A 117 -0.13 0.75 -18.17
CA LEU A 117 0.30 2.12 -17.91
C LEU A 117 1.82 2.31 -18.06
N ASP A 118 2.20 3.45 -18.61
CA ASP A 118 3.56 3.94 -18.69
C ASP A 118 4.09 4.38 -17.32
N PRO A 119 5.42 4.54 -17.17
CA PRO A 119 6.03 5.00 -15.91
C PRO A 119 5.79 6.50 -15.65
N ASN A 120 4.53 6.92 -15.61
CA ASN A 120 4.06 8.29 -15.45
C ASN A 120 3.44 8.56 -14.06
N LEU A 121 2.95 9.79 -13.87
CA LEU A 121 2.25 10.20 -12.65
C LEU A 121 0.91 9.48 -12.46
N ALA A 122 0.30 8.94 -13.53
CA ALA A 122 -0.91 8.13 -13.44
C ALA A 122 -0.62 6.77 -12.80
N LEU A 123 0.52 6.14 -13.08
CA LEU A 123 0.95 4.92 -12.40
C LEU A 123 1.14 5.13 -10.89
N LEU A 124 1.73 6.25 -10.49
CA LEU A 124 1.85 6.64 -9.07
C LEU A 124 0.46 6.86 -8.43
N ALA A 125 -0.45 7.54 -9.12
CA ALA A 125 -1.82 7.72 -8.66
C ALA A 125 -2.58 6.39 -8.52
N ALA A 126 -2.40 5.47 -9.48
CA ALA A 126 -2.96 4.12 -9.43
C ALA A 126 -2.42 3.34 -8.22
N GLY A 127 -1.11 3.47 -7.92
CA GLY A 127 -0.50 2.90 -6.72
C GLY A 127 -1.19 3.36 -5.42
N PHE A 128 -1.45 4.67 -5.28
CA PHE A 128 -2.19 5.20 -4.14
C PHE A 128 -3.61 4.61 -4.04
N LEU A 129 -4.33 4.46 -5.16
CA LEU A 129 -5.67 3.89 -5.16
C LEU A 129 -5.68 2.39 -4.79
N ILE A 130 -4.73 1.63 -5.34
CA ILE A 130 -4.56 0.20 -5.07
C ILE A 130 -4.27 -0.01 -3.58
N TYR A 131 -3.34 0.75 -3.01
CA TYR A 131 -3.03 0.69 -1.58
C TYR A 131 -4.19 1.18 -0.70
N ALA A 132 -4.90 2.22 -1.09
CA ALA A 132 -6.08 2.70 -0.36
C ALA A 132 -7.15 1.61 -0.25
N LEU A 133 -7.45 0.94 -1.37
CA LEU A 133 -8.43 -0.14 -1.43
C LEU A 133 -7.98 -1.35 -0.63
N PHE A 134 -6.72 -1.76 -0.79
CA PHE A 134 -6.13 -2.85 -0.03
C PHE A 134 -6.25 -2.59 1.48
N ASN A 135 -5.81 -1.42 1.95
CA ASN A 135 -5.87 -1.05 3.35
C ASN A 135 -7.29 -1.03 3.91
N ALA A 136 -8.24 -0.44 3.17
CA ALA A 136 -9.63 -0.33 3.58
C ALA A 136 -10.30 -1.68 3.81
N VAL A 137 -9.88 -2.73 3.10
CA VAL A 137 -10.43 -4.07 3.24
C VAL A 137 -9.58 -4.93 4.20
N PHE A 138 -8.26 -4.91 4.03
CA PHE A 138 -7.32 -5.77 4.75
C PHE A 138 -7.29 -5.46 6.24
N LEU A 139 -7.05 -4.19 6.62
CA LEU A 139 -6.82 -3.83 8.02
C LEU A 139 -8.06 -4.05 8.89
N PRO A 140 -9.28 -3.59 8.53
CA PRO A 140 -10.46 -3.84 9.34
C PRO A 140 -10.81 -5.33 9.42
N SER A 141 -10.62 -6.08 8.32
CA SER A 141 -10.87 -7.53 8.30
C SER A 141 -9.86 -8.30 9.17
N PHE A 142 -8.60 -7.87 9.20
CA PHE A 142 -7.57 -8.42 10.07
C PHE A 142 -7.89 -8.14 11.53
N TYR A 143 -8.10 -6.87 11.91
CA TYR A 143 -8.34 -6.48 13.31
C TYR A 143 -9.67 -6.99 13.89
N LYS A 144 -10.64 -7.37 13.04
CA LYS A 144 -11.88 -8.02 13.49
C LYS A 144 -11.64 -9.43 14.06
N ASN A 145 -10.63 -10.15 13.58
CA ASN A 145 -10.37 -11.54 14.00
C ASN A 145 -9.01 -11.73 14.67
N GLY A 146 -8.01 -10.89 14.40
CA GLY A 146 -6.64 -10.99 14.90
C GLY A 146 -5.80 -12.18 14.40
N TYR A 147 -6.45 -13.27 13.96
CA TYR A 147 -5.78 -14.54 13.62
C TYR A 147 -5.93 -14.95 12.15
N LYS A 148 -7.00 -14.55 11.47
CA LYS A 148 -7.30 -14.99 10.09
C LYS A 148 -6.68 -14.08 9.04
N VAL A 149 -5.36 -13.88 9.09
CA VAL A 149 -4.59 -13.02 8.16
C VAL A 149 -4.81 -13.42 6.71
N GLY A 150 -4.73 -14.72 6.38
CA GLY A 150 -4.93 -15.22 5.01
C GLY A 150 -6.32 -14.90 4.44
N VAL A 151 -7.37 -15.03 5.26
CA VAL A 151 -8.74 -14.69 4.82
C VAL A 151 -8.88 -13.18 4.60
N ALA A 152 -8.27 -12.36 5.45
CA ALA A 152 -8.26 -10.91 5.27
C ALA A 152 -7.50 -10.51 3.99
N PHE A 153 -6.37 -11.16 3.70
CA PHE A 153 -5.61 -10.94 2.48
C PHE A 153 -6.40 -11.31 1.24
N VAL A 154 -6.95 -12.53 1.15
CA VAL A 154 -7.76 -12.95 -0.02
C VAL A 154 -8.92 -11.98 -0.27
N LYS A 155 -9.61 -11.53 0.79
CA LYS A 155 -10.69 -10.54 0.67
C LYS A 155 -10.23 -9.20 0.12
N ALA A 156 -9.01 -8.76 0.45
CA ALA A 156 -8.44 -7.51 -0.06
C ALA A 156 -7.85 -7.68 -1.47
N THR A 157 -7.26 -8.83 -1.77
CA THR A 157 -6.62 -9.13 -3.06
C THR A 157 -7.65 -9.22 -4.20
N ILE A 158 -8.86 -9.74 -3.97
CA ILE A 158 -9.90 -9.80 -5.01
C ILE A 158 -10.26 -8.42 -5.57
N PRO A 159 -10.72 -7.44 -4.77
CA PRO A 159 -11.04 -6.11 -5.28
C PRO A 159 -9.79 -5.36 -5.77
N MET A 160 -8.62 -5.61 -5.17
CA MET A 160 -7.36 -5.07 -5.64
C MET A 160 -6.99 -5.57 -7.04
N ALA A 161 -7.14 -6.87 -7.32
CA ALA A 161 -6.86 -7.46 -8.62
C ALA A 161 -7.82 -6.95 -9.70
N LEU A 162 -9.11 -6.75 -9.36
CA LEU A 162 -10.06 -6.11 -10.25
C LEU A 162 -9.65 -4.68 -10.59
N LEU A 163 -9.22 -3.91 -9.59
CA LEU A 163 -8.74 -2.54 -9.81
C LEU A 163 -7.47 -2.52 -10.67
N MET A 164 -6.52 -3.42 -10.43
CA MET A 164 -5.32 -3.58 -11.25
C MET A 164 -5.67 -3.87 -12.71
N LEU A 165 -6.58 -4.81 -12.96
CA LEU A 165 -7.04 -5.14 -14.31
C LEU A 165 -7.66 -3.94 -15.01
N VAL A 166 -8.48 -3.15 -14.30
CA VAL A 166 -9.08 -1.92 -14.86
C VAL A 166 -8.00 -0.89 -15.18
N MET A 167 -7.00 -0.72 -14.31
CA MET A 167 -5.89 0.22 -14.53
C MET A 167 -4.98 -0.17 -15.69
N GLU A 168 -4.79 -1.47 -15.94
CA GLU A 168 -4.02 -1.95 -17.12
C GLU A 168 -4.84 -1.93 -18.41
N ALA A 169 -6.16 -2.10 -18.32
CA ALA A 169 -7.05 -2.00 -19.47
C ALA A 169 -7.34 -0.54 -19.88
N LEU A 170 -7.16 0.43 -18.98
CA LEU A 170 -7.46 1.85 -19.20
C LEU A 170 -6.76 2.46 -20.43
N PRO A 171 -5.44 2.24 -20.63
CA PRO A 171 -4.73 2.73 -21.83
C PRO A 171 -5.25 2.15 -23.16
N HIS A 172 -5.87 0.96 -23.13
CA HIS A 172 -6.37 0.27 -24.32
C HIS A 172 -7.73 0.80 -24.80
N ILE A 173 -8.39 1.69 -24.02
CA ILE A 173 -9.69 2.25 -24.39
C ILE A 173 -9.48 3.49 -25.28
N PRO A 174 -10.01 3.51 -26.52
CA PRO A 174 -9.91 4.67 -27.39
C PRO A 174 -10.64 5.86 -26.76
N GLY A 175 -9.87 6.89 -26.37
CA GLY A 175 -10.35 8.08 -25.64
C GLY A 175 -9.63 8.34 -24.30
N LEU A 176 -8.95 7.34 -23.74
CA LEU A 176 -8.14 7.47 -22.51
C LEU A 176 -6.63 7.28 -22.73
N THR A 177 -6.20 7.20 -23.99
CA THR A 177 -4.78 7.09 -24.37
C THR A 177 -3.93 8.25 -23.84
N TRP A 178 -4.54 9.43 -23.61
CA TRP A 178 -3.88 10.58 -23.00
C TRP A 178 -3.45 10.36 -21.55
N LEU A 179 -3.99 9.36 -20.84
CA LEU A 179 -3.51 9.01 -19.49
C LEU A 179 -2.13 8.38 -19.53
N ASP A 180 -1.72 7.85 -20.68
CA ASP A 180 -0.46 7.14 -20.87
C ASP A 180 0.67 8.02 -21.39
N ASP A 181 0.32 9.13 -22.06
CA ASP A 181 1.29 10.03 -22.68
C ASP A 181 2.41 10.47 -21.72
N MET A 182 3.65 10.18 -22.12
CA MET A 182 4.90 10.58 -21.45
C MET A 182 5.29 12.05 -21.67
N ASP A 183 4.48 12.83 -22.41
CA ASP A 183 4.79 14.24 -22.68
C ASP A 183 4.78 15.10 -21.41
N ALA A 184 5.68 16.09 -21.35
CA ALA A 184 5.83 16.98 -20.20
C ALA A 184 4.54 17.77 -19.91
N ALA A 185 3.79 18.14 -20.95
CA ALA A 185 2.50 18.82 -20.81
C ALA A 185 1.42 17.89 -20.22
N THR A 186 1.42 16.61 -20.60
CA THR A 186 0.50 15.61 -20.06
C THR A 186 0.85 15.25 -18.61
N GLN A 187 2.14 15.16 -18.26
CA GLN A 187 2.55 14.99 -16.87
C GLN A 187 2.07 16.15 -15.97
N LEU A 188 2.14 17.40 -16.44
CA LEU A 188 1.55 18.54 -15.73
C LEU A 188 0.03 18.42 -15.57
N ARG A 189 -0.68 17.89 -16.56
CA ARG A 189 -2.13 17.62 -16.49
C ARG A 189 -2.50 16.44 -15.58
N LEU A 190 -1.55 15.54 -15.29
CA LEU A 190 -1.73 14.40 -14.38
C LEU A 190 -1.47 14.75 -12.90
N LEU A 191 -0.91 15.93 -12.60
CA LEU A 191 -0.72 16.40 -11.23
C LEU A 191 -2.02 16.43 -10.40
N PRO A 192 -3.16 16.95 -10.90
CA PRO A 192 -4.44 16.87 -10.20
C PRO A 192 -4.89 15.43 -9.92
N VAL A 193 -4.60 14.49 -10.83
CA VAL A 193 -4.94 13.07 -10.67
C VAL A 193 -4.10 12.46 -9.54
N LEU A 194 -2.81 12.78 -9.49
CA LEU A 194 -1.93 12.36 -8.39
C LEU A 194 -2.38 12.95 -7.05
N ILE A 195 -2.71 14.24 -6.99
CA ILE A 195 -3.23 14.90 -5.79
C ILE A 195 -4.54 14.24 -5.36
N GLY A 196 -5.45 13.96 -6.30
CA GLY A 196 -6.67 13.21 -6.05
C GLY A 196 -6.41 11.84 -5.45
N GLY A 197 -5.44 11.09 -6.01
CA GLY A 197 -5.00 9.80 -5.47
C GLY A 197 -4.48 9.89 -4.04
N ILE A 198 -3.65 10.89 -3.73
CA ILE A 198 -3.13 11.15 -2.37
C ILE A 198 -4.28 11.50 -1.40
N LEU A 199 -5.23 12.33 -1.82
CA LEU A 199 -6.38 12.72 -1.00
C LEU A 199 -7.29 11.51 -0.72
N ILE A 200 -7.54 10.67 -1.73
CA ILE A 200 -8.29 9.42 -1.56
C ILE A 200 -7.54 8.49 -0.62
N TYR A 201 -6.23 8.30 -0.81
CA TYR A 201 -5.42 7.44 0.05
C TYR A 201 -5.43 7.91 1.51
N THR A 202 -5.22 9.20 1.77
CA THR A 202 -5.25 9.75 3.13
C THR A 202 -6.64 9.68 3.76
N GLY A 203 -7.69 10.00 3.01
CA GLY A 203 -9.08 9.85 3.45
C GLY A 203 -9.43 8.39 3.79
N CYS A 204 -9.10 7.46 2.89
CA CYS A 204 -9.28 6.02 3.10
C CYS A 204 -8.45 5.53 4.28
N ALA A 205 -7.20 5.98 4.47
CA ALA A 205 -6.37 5.60 5.60
C ALA A 205 -7.00 6.03 6.94
N LEU A 206 -7.57 7.23 7.01
CA LEU A 206 -8.30 7.71 8.20
C LEU A 206 -9.56 6.89 8.47
N LEU A 207 -10.36 6.60 7.43
CA LEU A 207 -11.55 5.76 7.56
C LEU A 207 -11.21 4.33 7.98
N THR A 208 -10.15 3.78 7.40
CA THR A 208 -9.60 2.47 7.70
C THR A 208 -9.16 2.39 9.15
N PHE A 209 -8.43 3.39 9.64
CA PHE A 209 -8.04 3.47 11.05
C PHE A 209 -9.27 3.47 11.97
N ARG A 210 -10.30 4.26 11.65
CA ARG A 210 -11.54 4.30 12.45
C ARG A 210 -12.28 2.96 12.42
N ALA A 211 -12.35 2.30 11.26
CA ALA A 211 -13.00 1.00 11.10
C ALA A 211 -12.23 -0.10 11.84
N ALA A 212 -10.91 -0.15 11.70
CA ALA A 212 -10.03 -1.09 12.38
C ALA A 212 -10.05 -0.91 13.90
N ALA A 213 -10.01 0.34 14.38
CA ALA A 213 -10.09 0.63 15.81
C ALA A 213 -11.43 0.16 16.42
N ARG A 214 -12.55 0.42 15.73
CA ARG A 214 -13.88 -0.06 16.15
C ARG A 214 -13.99 -1.58 16.11
N ALA A 215 -13.38 -2.22 15.11
CA ALA A 215 -13.38 -3.67 15.00
C ALA A 215 -12.60 -4.32 16.15
N TYR A 216 -11.44 -3.75 16.47
CA TYR A 216 -10.56 -4.26 17.52
C TYR A 216 -11.09 -4.01 18.94
N GLU A 217 -11.82 -2.91 19.17
CA GLU A 217 -12.50 -2.65 20.45
C GLU A 217 -13.52 -3.74 20.82
N LYS A 218 -14.16 -4.36 19.82
CA LYS A 218 -15.14 -5.44 20.01
C LYS A 218 -14.53 -6.81 20.23
N VAL A 219 -13.21 -6.94 20.08
CA VAL A 219 -12.51 -8.20 20.32
C VAL A 219 -12.22 -8.28 21.82
N ASP A 220 -12.95 -9.14 22.51
CA ASP A 220 -12.55 -9.64 23.82
C ASP A 220 -11.42 -10.64 23.63
N MET A 221 -10.30 -10.40 24.33
CA MET A 221 -9.10 -11.24 24.34
C MET A 221 -8.85 -11.75 25.74
#